data_AF-A0A327KGD9-F1
#
_entry.id   AF-A0A327KGD9-F1
#
_cell.length_a   1.000
_cell.length_b   1.000
_cell.length_c   1.000
_cell.angle_alpha   90.00
_cell.angle_beta   90.00
_cell.angle_gamma   90.00
#
_symmetry.space_group_name_H-M   'P 1'
#
loop_
_entity.id
_entity.type
_entity.pdbx_description
1 polymer ?
#
loop_
_entity_poly.entity_id
_entity_poly.type
_entity_poly.pdbx_seq_one_letter_code
_entity_poly.pdbx_strand_id
1 'polypeptide(L)'
;MSGEPRVTLKMIVNAVAWAFDVPAHMIAYNRRAKEYVTARQAVCWLARELTPLSMPEIGRRLGDRDHTTILHAIGRAQGRLDTDDDFAERVGQARQMVMRTSGGDKRWRDADPVEAASRVMDGVAPREAGRLSIDEIVAVAARLLDLEDVAATTYQLLAQLDELARLRSRAFDSEARLRMAQLAASSAALSDALADALQGLGYEYAEPPEPDQETAREHADPQP
;
A
#
# COMPACT_ATOMS: atom_id res chain seq x y z
N MET A 1 -3.45 19.29 5.45
CA MET A 1 -4.82 18.89 5.83
C MET A 1 -4.82 17.39 5.90
N SER A 2 -4.80 16.83 7.11
CA SER A 2 -4.83 15.39 7.36
C SER A 2 -6.09 14.82 6.69
N GLY A 3 -5.92 14.00 5.66
CA GLY A 3 -7.06 13.39 4.97
C GLY A 3 -7.80 12.49 5.96
N GLU A 4 -8.97 12.92 6.41
CA GLU A 4 -9.78 12.09 7.29
C GLU A 4 -9.98 10.71 6.66
N PRO A 5 -9.91 9.64 7.48
CA PRO A 5 -10.15 8.28 7.01
C PRO A 5 -11.49 8.17 6.28
N ARG A 6 -11.44 8.09 4.94
CA ARG A 6 -12.66 7.98 4.12
C ARG A 6 -13.20 6.56 4.18
N VAL A 7 -14.09 6.31 5.14
CA VAL A 7 -14.86 5.07 5.21
C VAL A 7 -15.68 4.94 3.91
N THR A 8 -15.54 3.80 3.23
CA THR A 8 -16.33 3.49 2.04
C THR A 8 -17.38 2.43 2.33
N LEU A 9 -18.49 2.44 1.60
CA LEU A 9 -19.54 1.43 1.73
C LEU A 9 -19.02 0.00 1.50
N LYS A 10 -18.03 -0.18 0.61
CA LYS A 10 -17.41 -1.49 0.35
C LYS A 10 -16.72 -2.03 1.60
N MET A 11 -16.04 -1.18 2.36
CA MET A 11 -15.38 -1.58 3.61
C MET A 11 -16.41 -2.03 4.64
N ILE A 12 -17.53 -1.31 4.74
CA ILE A 12 -18.63 -1.66 5.64
C ILE A 12 -19.23 -3.01 5.26
N VAL A 13 -19.54 -3.22 3.97
CA VAL A 13 -20.09 -4.50 3.49
C VAL A 13 -19.15 -5.67 3.80
N ASN A 14 -17.85 -5.51 3.59
CA ASN A 14 -16.86 -6.55 3.88
C ASN A 14 -16.73 -6.82 5.39
N ALA A 15 -16.70 -5.78 6.21
CA ALA A 15 -16.61 -5.94 7.66
C ALA A 15 -17.85 -6.62 8.25
N VAL A 16 -19.04 -6.25 7.77
CA VAL A 16 -20.29 -6.90 8.16
C VAL A 16 -20.35 -8.34 7.65
N ALA A 17 -19.93 -8.61 6.43
CA ALA A 17 -19.84 -9.97 5.89
C ALA A 17 -18.98 -10.88 6.78
N TRP A 18 -17.84 -10.36 7.23
CA TRP A 18 -16.96 -11.07 8.16
C TRP A 18 -17.59 -11.30 9.54
N ALA A 19 -18.14 -10.25 10.16
CA ALA A 19 -18.72 -10.34 11.52
C ALA A 19 -19.99 -11.21 11.59
N PHE A 20 -20.75 -11.29 10.50
CA PHE A 20 -21.98 -12.08 10.41
C PHE A 20 -21.78 -13.46 9.78
N ASP A 21 -20.56 -13.81 9.40
CA ASP A 21 -20.21 -15.05 8.70
C ASP A 21 -21.09 -15.32 7.46
N VAL A 22 -21.21 -14.29 6.60
CA VAL A 22 -21.98 -14.39 5.34
C VAL A 22 -21.18 -13.88 4.16
N PRO A 23 -21.39 -14.40 2.94
CA PRO A 23 -20.70 -13.89 1.76
C PRO A 23 -21.12 -12.44 1.44
N ALA A 24 -20.15 -11.55 1.25
CA ALA A 24 -20.39 -10.13 0.95
C ALA A 24 -21.34 -9.90 -0.25
N HIS A 25 -21.21 -10.71 -1.30
CA HIS A 25 -22.06 -10.61 -2.49
C HIS A 25 -23.53 -10.95 -2.19
N MET A 26 -23.83 -11.79 -1.19
CA MET A 26 -25.19 -12.13 -0.78
C MET A 26 -25.87 -10.96 -0.04
N ILE A 27 -25.09 -10.12 0.65
CA ILE A 27 -25.59 -8.89 1.27
C ILE A 27 -26.03 -7.90 0.18
N ALA A 28 -25.19 -7.72 -0.85
CA ALA A 28 -25.49 -6.82 -1.97
C ALA A 28 -26.69 -7.32 -2.81
N TYR A 29 -26.79 -8.63 -3.07
CA TYR A 29 -27.84 -9.20 -3.90
C TYR A 29 -29.22 -9.26 -3.22
N ASN A 30 -30.32 -9.37 -3.99
CA ASN A 30 -31.71 -9.38 -3.51
C ASN A 30 -32.15 -10.72 -2.89
N ARG A 31 -31.26 -11.39 -2.15
CA ARG A 31 -31.61 -12.62 -1.45
C ARG A 31 -32.30 -12.29 -0.11
N ARG A 32 -33.44 -12.93 0.13
CA ARG A 32 -34.36 -12.66 1.26
C ARG A 32 -34.16 -13.58 2.48
N ALA A 33 -33.11 -14.41 2.50
CA ALA A 33 -32.82 -15.24 3.67
C ALA A 33 -32.56 -14.35 4.91
N LYS A 34 -33.04 -14.80 6.08
CA LYS A 34 -33.05 -14.01 7.33
C LYS A 34 -31.66 -13.50 7.71
N GLU A 35 -30.63 -14.33 7.55
CA GLU A 35 -29.23 -13.99 7.81
C GLU A 35 -28.74 -12.84 6.92
N TYR A 36 -28.97 -12.89 5.60
CA TYR A 36 -28.55 -11.83 4.67
C TYR A 36 -29.35 -10.55 4.86
N VAL A 37 -30.63 -10.65 5.21
CA VAL A 37 -31.45 -9.47 5.55
C VAL A 37 -30.94 -8.80 6.82
N THR A 38 -30.58 -9.60 7.83
CA THR A 38 -30.02 -9.10 9.10
C THR A 38 -28.67 -8.43 8.88
N ALA A 39 -27.75 -9.08 8.16
CA ALA A 39 -26.47 -8.48 7.79
C ALA A 39 -26.66 -7.18 6.98
N ARG A 40 -27.63 -7.14 6.06
CA ARG A 40 -27.92 -5.91 5.29
C ARG A 40 -28.45 -4.78 6.16
N GLN A 41 -29.25 -5.07 7.19
CA GLN A 41 -29.69 -4.07 8.17
C GLN A 41 -28.49 -3.47 8.90
N ALA A 42 -27.52 -4.29 9.33
CA ALA A 42 -26.27 -3.83 9.91
C ALA A 42 -25.47 -2.93 8.94
N VAL A 43 -25.34 -3.32 7.66
CA VAL A 43 -24.69 -2.47 6.64
C VAL A 43 -25.39 -1.12 6.51
N CYS A 44 -26.72 -1.08 6.39
CA CYS A 44 -27.46 0.17 6.22
C CYS A 44 -27.27 1.11 7.42
N TRP A 45 -27.30 0.57 8.64
CA TRP A 45 -27.08 1.34 9.86
C TRP A 45 -25.65 1.88 9.93
N LEU A 46 -24.63 1.04 9.73
CA LEU A 46 -23.23 1.48 9.73
C LEU A 46 -22.94 2.47 8.60
N ALA A 47 -23.52 2.29 7.42
CA ALA A 47 -23.35 3.23 6.31
C ALA A 47 -23.89 4.62 6.65
N ARG A 48 -25.03 4.68 7.36
CA ARG A 48 -25.62 5.94 7.80
C ARG A 48 -24.76 6.66 8.85
N GLU A 49 -24.11 5.88 9.70
CA GLU A 49 -23.27 6.34 10.82
C GLU A 49 -21.87 6.76 10.40
N LEU A 50 -21.26 6.00 9.48
CA LEU A 50 -19.84 6.09 9.19
C LEU A 50 -19.53 6.78 7.85
N THR A 51 -20.55 7.12 7.06
CA THR A 51 -20.35 7.74 5.74
C THR A 51 -21.30 8.93 5.54
N PRO A 52 -20.94 9.90 4.69
CA PRO A 52 -21.82 11.02 4.34
C PRO A 52 -22.91 10.63 3.30
N LEU A 53 -23.10 9.35 3.00
CA LEU A 53 -24.04 8.90 1.96
C LEU A 53 -25.49 9.10 2.38
N SER A 54 -26.30 9.61 1.46
CA SER A 54 -27.75 9.69 1.61
C SER A 54 -28.41 8.31 1.47
N MET A 55 -29.63 8.15 2.00
CA MET A 55 -30.38 6.88 1.89
C MET A 55 -30.59 6.41 0.43
N PRO A 56 -30.90 7.29 -0.54
CA PRO A 56 -30.96 6.90 -1.95
C PRO A 56 -29.60 6.40 -2.48
N GLU A 57 -28.49 7.02 -2.08
CA GLU A 57 -27.16 6.59 -2.50
C GLU A 57 -26.76 5.24 -1.93
N ILE A 58 -27.06 4.99 -0.65
CA ILE A 58 -26.88 3.69 -0.01
C ILE A 58 -27.70 2.63 -0.75
N GLY A 59 -28.96 2.94 -1.07
CA GLY A 59 -29.87 2.05 -1.80
C GLY A 59 -29.36 1.66 -3.18
N ARG A 60 -28.95 2.65 -3.99
CA ARG A 60 -28.34 2.42 -5.32
C ARG A 60 -27.11 1.51 -5.22
N ARG A 61 -26.20 1.81 -4.29
CA ARG A 61 -24.94 1.04 -4.15
C ARG A 61 -25.14 -0.34 -3.53
N LEU A 62 -26.23 -0.57 -2.81
CA LEU A 62 -26.69 -1.87 -2.36
C LEU A 62 -27.73 -2.41 -3.33
N GLY A 63 -27.37 -2.62 -4.60
CA GLY A 63 -28.20 -3.34 -5.57
C GLY A 63 -29.54 -2.67 -5.90
N ASP A 64 -29.52 -1.37 -6.18
CA ASP A 64 -30.67 -0.58 -6.69
C ASP A 64 -31.94 -0.68 -5.84
N ARG A 65 -31.77 -0.56 -4.52
CA ARG A 65 -32.87 -0.56 -3.56
C ARG A 65 -33.49 0.82 -3.38
N ASP A 66 -34.81 0.84 -3.21
CA ASP A 66 -35.52 2.07 -2.90
C ASP A 66 -35.12 2.65 -1.54
N HIS A 67 -35.06 3.97 -1.45
CA HIS A 67 -34.69 4.70 -0.23
C HIS A 67 -35.57 4.35 0.99
N THR A 68 -36.86 4.04 0.79
CA THR A 68 -37.75 3.58 1.86
C THR A 68 -37.32 2.21 2.42
N THR A 69 -36.76 1.33 1.58
CA THR A 69 -36.20 0.05 2.02
C THR A 69 -35.00 0.27 2.93
N ILE A 70 -34.16 1.26 2.62
CA ILE A 70 -33.03 1.63 3.46
C ILE A 70 -33.50 2.24 4.78
N LEU A 71 -34.48 3.13 4.74
CA LEU A 71 -35.11 3.70 5.95
C LEU A 71 -35.65 2.60 6.88
N HIS A 72 -36.43 1.66 6.35
CA HIS A 72 -36.96 0.53 7.12
C HIS A 72 -35.85 -0.38 7.66
N ALA A 73 -34.79 -0.60 6.89
CA ALA A 73 -33.64 -1.41 7.33
C ALA A 73 -32.91 -0.75 8.51
N ILE A 74 -32.71 0.57 8.47
CA ILE A 74 -32.08 1.33 9.56
C ILE A 74 -32.94 1.26 10.82
N GLY A 75 -34.26 1.50 10.72
CA GLY A 75 -35.15 1.42 11.88
C GLY A 75 -35.19 0.02 12.50
N ARG A 76 -35.17 -1.04 11.67
CA ARG A 76 -35.07 -2.43 12.14
C ARG A 76 -33.75 -2.74 12.82
N ALA A 77 -32.64 -2.22 12.28
CA ALA A 77 -31.32 -2.38 12.87
C ALA A 77 -31.26 -1.71 14.25
N GLN A 78 -31.79 -0.49 14.37
CA GLN A 78 -31.80 0.26 15.62
C GLN A 78 -32.58 -0.47 16.71
N GLY A 79 -33.79 -0.96 16.43
CA GLY A 79 -34.54 -1.76 17.41
C GLY A 79 -33.84 -3.07 17.80
N ARG A 80 -33.04 -3.67 16.91
CA ARG A 80 -32.23 -4.87 17.23
C ARG A 80 -31.02 -4.56 18.08
N LEU A 81 -30.35 -3.43 17.86
CA LEU A 81 -29.23 -3.02 18.71
C LEU A 81 -29.65 -2.90 20.19
N ASP A 82 -30.91 -2.58 20.45
CA ASP A 82 -31.46 -2.45 21.80
C ASP A 82 -31.97 -3.78 22.40
N THR A 83 -32.23 -4.80 21.57
CA THR A 83 -32.96 -6.02 21.99
C THR A 83 -32.23 -7.34 21.71
N ASP A 84 -31.17 -7.32 20.90
CA ASP A 84 -30.43 -8.49 20.44
C ASP A 84 -28.92 -8.26 20.65
N ASP A 85 -28.41 -8.80 21.76
CA ASP A 85 -27.01 -8.63 22.18
C ASP A 85 -26.02 -9.20 21.16
N ASP A 86 -26.34 -10.33 20.51
CA ASP A 86 -25.49 -10.93 19.46
C ASP A 86 -25.41 -10.01 18.23
N PHE A 87 -26.54 -9.41 17.83
CA PHE A 87 -26.55 -8.42 16.77
C PHE A 87 -25.71 -7.19 17.13
N ALA A 88 -25.86 -6.67 18.36
CA ALA A 88 -25.11 -5.52 18.85
C ALA A 88 -23.60 -5.79 18.89
N GLU A 89 -23.19 -6.96 19.37
CA GLU A 89 -21.80 -7.38 19.41
C GLU A 89 -21.20 -7.44 18.00
N ARG A 90 -21.86 -8.12 17.05
CA ARG A 90 -21.37 -8.24 15.67
C ARG A 90 -21.30 -6.90 14.94
N VAL A 91 -22.26 -6.00 15.18
CA VAL A 91 -22.21 -4.63 14.66
C VAL A 91 -21.01 -3.86 15.25
N GLY A 92 -20.74 -4.04 16.55
CA GLY A 92 -19.56 -3.48 17.21
C GLY A 92 -18.25 -3.99 16.61
N GLN A 93 -18.14 -5.30 16.40
CA GLN A 93 -16.98 -5.92 15.74
C GLN A 93 -16.78 -5.38 14.31
N ALA A 94 -17.85 -5.29 13.52
CA ALA A 94 -17.80 -4.72 12.17
C ALA A 94 -17.37 -3.24 12.19
N ARG A 95 -17.90 -2.43 13.13
CA ARG A 95 -17.50 -1.03 13.31
C ARG A 95 -16.00 -0.92 13.62
N GLN A 96 -15.49 -1.71 14.56
CA GLN A 96 -14.06 -1.70 14.90
C GLN A 96 -13.19 -2.09 13.70
N MET A 97 -13.59 -3.12 12.94
CA MET A 97 -12.88 -3.55 11.74
C MET A 97 -12.85 -2.45 10.67
N VAL A 98 -13.99 -1.76 10.45
CA VAL A 98 -14.05 -0.60 9.55
C VAL A 98 -13.09 0.49 10.03
N MET A 99 -13.14 0.88 11.30
CA MET A 99 -12.27 1.95 11.82
C MET A 99 -10.78 1.62 11.71
N ARG A 100 -10.40 0.35 11.96
CA ARG A 100 -9.03 -0.12 11.79
C ARG A 100 -8.58 -0.06 10.32
N THR A 101 -9.48 -0.29 9.38
CA THR A 101 -9.16 -0.32 7.94
C THR A 101 -9.32 1.06 7.29
N SER A 102 -10.15 1.94 7.84
CA SER A 102 -10.47 3.27 7.28
C SER A 102 -9.40 4.30 7.56
N GLY A 103 -8.57 4.11 8.59
CA GLY A 103 -7.41 4.92 8.92
C GLY A 103 -6.45 5.11 7.73
N GLY A 104 -6.64 6.20 6.99
CA GLY A 104 -5.61 6.98 6.29
C GLY A 104 -4.74 6.25 5.28
N ASP A 105 -4.92 6.61 4.01
CA ASP A 105 -3.92 6.57 2.95
C ASP A 105 -2.49 6.64 3.52
N LYS A 106 -1.75 5.51 3.44
CA LYS A 106 -0.39 5.27 3.96
C LYS A 106 -0.22 4.71 5.39
N ARG A 107 -1.25 4.18 6.04
CA ARG A 107 -1.07 3.42 7.32
C ARG A 107 -0.05 2.29 7.23
N TRP A 108 0.05 1.66 6.06
CA TRP A 108 1.10 0.69 5.76
C TRP A 108 2.53 1.24 5.90
N ARG A 109 2.75 2.56 5.90
CA ARG A 109 4.06 3.16 6.17
C ARG A 109 4.49 3.01 7.62
N ASP A 110 3.53 2.84 8.54
CA ASP A 110 3.82 2.59 9.96
C ASP A 110 4.07 1.10 10.24
N ALA A 111 3.76 0.22 9.28
CA ALA A 111 4.03 -1.21 9.40
C ALA A 111 5.50 -1.49 9.10
N ASP A 112 6.11 -2.41 9.86
CA ASP A 112 7.46 -2.90 9.57
C ASP A 112 7.40 -4.05 8.54
N PRO A 113 7.78 -3.82 7.27
CA PRO A 113 7.74 -4.84 6.23
C PRO A 113 8.77 -5.95 6.46
N VAL A 114 9.90 -5.66 7.12
CA VAL A 114 10.96 -6.65 7.38
C VAL A 114 10.49 -7.60 8.48
N GLU A 115 9.92 -7.07 9.56
CA GLU A 115 9.32 -7.90 10.62
C GLU A 115 8.13 -8.72 10.10
N ALA A 116 7.29 -8.14 9.24
CA ALA A 116 6.21 -8.87 8.57
C ALA A 116 6.73 -10.02 7.70
N ALA A 117 7.76 -9.78 6.88
CA ALA A 117 8.37 -10.82 6.06
C ALA A 117 9.08 -11.90 6.90
N SER A 118 9.80 -11.52 7.97
CA SER A 118 10.47 -12.46 8.87
C SER A 118 9.45 -13.41 9.50
N ARG A 119 8.34 -12.89 10.04
CA ARG A 119 7.26 -13.71 10.62
C ARG A 119 6.70 -14.75 9.65
N VAL A 120 6.66 -14.44 8.35
CA VAL A 120 6.24 -15.38 7.30
C VAL A 120 7.32 -16.42 7.02
N MET A 121 8.57 -15.98 6.87
CA MET A 121 9.71 -16.85 6.54
C MET A 121 10.08 -17.79 7.70
N ASP A 122 9.94 -17.35 8.93
CA ASP A 122 10.30 -18.08 10.16
C ASP A 122 9.22 -19.09 10.60
N GLY A 123 8.11 -19.18 9.87
CA GLY A 123 6.85 -19.77 10.33
C GLY A 123 6.95 -21.08 11.12
N VAL A 124 6.54 -21.02 12.39
CA VAL A 124 5.95 -22.16 13.07
C VAL A 124 4.57 -22.40 12.43
N ALA A 125 4.45 -23.49 11.69
CA ALA A 125 3.22 -24.11 11.14
C ALA A 125 2.14 -23.20 10.47
N PRO A 126 1.54 -23.62 9.33
CA PRO A 126 0.48 -22.88 8.61
C PRO A 126 -0.77 -22.47 9.40
N ARG A 127 -0.90 -22.88 10.66
CA ARG A 127 -2.04 -22.61 11.54
C ARG A 127 -1.73 -21.61 12.66
N GLU A 128 -0.46 -21.29 12.92
CA GLU A 128 -0.02 -20.34 13.96
C GLU A 128 0.47 -19.00 13.40
N ALA A 129 0.61 -18.89 12.07
CA ALA A 129 0.84 -17.63 11.37
C ALA A 129 -0.35 -16.69 11.63
N GLY A 130 -0.20 -15.87 12.68
CA GLY A 130 -1.04 -14.70 12.93
C GLY A 130 -1.16 -13.93 11.64
N ARG A 131 -2.41 -13.82 11.15
CA ARG A 131 -2.78 -13.26 9.86
C ARG A 131 -2.03 -11.96 9.60
N LEU A 132 -1.27 -11.90 8.50
CA LEU A 132 -0.79 -10.63 7.96
C LEU A 132 -1.99 -9.70 7.77
N SER A 133 -1.89 -8.51 8.34
CA SER A 133 -2.81 -7.42 8.06
C SER A 133 -2.64 -6.91 6.64
N ILE A 134 -3.67 -6.26 6.10
CA ILE A 134 -3.61 -5.62 4.78
C ILE A 134 -2.47 -4.59 4.74
N ASP A 135 -2.26 -3.86 5.83
CA ASP A 135 -1.20 -2.85 5.93
C ASP A 135 0.19 -3.49 5.84
N GLU A 136 0.43 -4.61 6.52
CA GLU A 136 1.68 -5.37 6.43
C GLU A 136 1.89 -5.94 5.02
N ILE A 137 0.84 -6.44 4.38
CA ILE A 137 0.91 -6.93 2.98
C ILE A 137 1.32 -5.80 2.05
N VAL A 138 0.68 -4.64 2.17
CA VAL A 138 0.98 -3.47 1.33
C VAL A 138 2.38 -2.93 1.62
N ALA A 139 2.82 -2.93 2.88
CA ALA A 139 4.17 -2.50 3.26
C ALA A 139 5.25 -3.40 2.65
N VAL A 140 5.07 -4.73 2.74
CA VAL A 140 5.98 -5.70 2.10
C VAL A 140 6.01 -5.51 0.59
N ALA A 141 4.84 -5.35 -0.05
CA ALA A 141 4.75 -5.13 -1.49
C ALA A 141 5.42 -3.82 -1.93
N ALA A 142 5.23 -2.72 -1.19
CA ALA A 142 5.90 -1.46 -1.46
C ALA A 142 7.44 -1.60 -1.38
N ARG A 143 7.94 -2.30 -0.37
CA ARG A 143 9.38 -2.57 -0.19
C ARG A 143 9.98 -3.36 -1.35
N LEU A 144 9.22 -4.29 -1.93
CA LEU A 144 9.65 -5.07 -3.09
C LEU A 144 9.78 -4.19 -4.34
N LEU A 145 8.88 -3.24 -4.54
CA LEU A 145 8.95 -2.28 -5.65
C LEU A 145 10.17 -1.35 -5.49
N ASP A 146 10.40 -0.82 -4.29
CA ASP A 146 11.58 0.02 -4.01
C ASP A 146 12.89 -0.75 -4.29
N LEU A 147 12.92 -2.06 -3.98
CA LEU A 147 14.08 -2.91 -4.27
C LEU A 147 14.29 -3.14 -5.77
N GLU A 148 13.21 -3.24 -6.55
CA GLU A 148 13.25 -3.33 -8.01
C GLU A 148 13.85 -2.06 -8.62
N ASP A 149 13.45 -0.89 -8.12
CA ASP A 149 13.99 0.42 -8.55
C ASP A 149 15.48 0.56 -8.23
N VAL A 150 15.92 0.12 -7.05
CA VAL A 150 17.36 0.08 -6.70
C VAL A 150 18.13 -0.83 -7.66
N ALA A 151 17.62 -2.04 -7.91
CA ALA A 151 18.28 -2.98 -8.82
C ALA A 151 18.38 -2.41 -10.24
N ALA A 152 17.28 -1.88 -10.78
CA ALA A 152 17.21 -1.30 -12.12
C ALA A 152 18.21 -0.14 -12.28
N THR A 153 18.22 0.80 -11.34
CA THR A 153 19.12 1.97 -11.37
C THR A 153 20.59 1.54 -11.26
N THR A 154 20.89 0.55 -10.41
CA THR A 154 22.25 -0.01 -10.25
C THR A 154 22.73 -0.65 -11.55
N TYR A 155 21.89 -1.44 -12.22
CA TYR A 155 22.25 -2.04 -13.51
C TYR A 155 22.53 -0.98 -14.59
N GLN A 156 21.76 0.11 -14.62
CA GLN A 156 21.99 1.21 -15.56
C GLN A 156 23.35 1.88 -15.31
N LEU A 157 23.69 2.17 -14.04
CA LEU A 157 25.00 2.73 -13.68
C LEU A 157 26.16 1.81 -14.07
N LEU A 158 26.04 0.50 -13.79
CA LEU A 158 27.05 -0.49 -14.19
C LEU A 158 27.25 -0.53 -15.71
N ALA A 159 26.16 -0.47 -16.48
CA ALA A 159 26.23 -0.42 -17.94
C ALA A 159 26.92 0.86 -18.45
N GLN A 160 26.66 2.02 -17.82
CA GLN A 160 27.35 3.27 -18.16
C GLN A 160 28.85 3.20 -17.85
N LEU A 161 29.24 2.59 -16.73
CA LEU A 161 30.65 2.41 -16.38
C LEU A 161 31.39 1.51 -17.37
N ASP A 162 30.76 0.40 -17.79
CA ASP A 162 31.30 -0.50 -18.82
C ASP A 162 31.43 0.22 -20.18
N GLU A 163 30.45 1.06 -20.55
CA GLU A 163 30.53 1.88 -21.77
C GLU A 163 31.66 2.91 -21.69
N LEU A 164 31.81 3.62 -20.57
CA LEU A 164 32.90 4.57 -20.33
C LEU A 164 34.27 3.88 -20.42
N ALA A 165 34.42 2.69 -19.83
CA ALA A 165 35.65 1.92 -19.88
C ALA A 165 36.05 1.57 -21.33
N ARG A 166 35.08 1.20 -22.17
CA ARG A 166 35.31 0.95 -23.61
C ARG A 166 35.71 2.22 -24.36
N LEU A 167 35.01 3.33 -24.11
CA LEU A 167 35.23 4.60 -24.80
C LEU A 167 36.56 5.26 -24.44
N ARG A 168 37.09 5.00 -23.22
CA ARG A 168 38.40 5.53 -22.78
C ARG A 168 39.53 5.25 -23.77
N SER A 169 39.52 4.08 -24.40
CA SER A 169 40.53 3.70 -25.43
C SER A 169 40.46 4.53 -26.72
N ARG A 170 39.32 5.20 -26.98
CA ARG A 170 39.07 6.04 -28.15
C ARG A 170 38.91 7.52 -27.82
N ALA A 171 39.37 7.98 -26.66
CA ALA A 171 39.12 9.35 -26.19
C ALA A 171 39.67 10.47 -27.11
N PHE A 172 40.50 10.15 -28.10
CA PHE A 172 40.93 11.11 -29.14
C PHE A 172 39.82 11.45 -30.15
N ASP A 173 38.88 10.54 -30.38
CA ASP A 173 37.74 10.68 -31.29
C ASP A 173 36.70 11.67 -30.73
N SER A 174 36.23 12.59 -31.57
CA SER A 174 35.21 13.58 -31.19
C SER A 174 33.88 12.93 -30.83
N GLU A 175 33.53 11.82 -31.48
CA GLU A 175 32.29 11.09 -31.19
C GLU A 175 32.37 10.40 -29.82
N ALA A 176 33.49 9.71 -29.54
CA ALA A 176 33.74 9.10 -28.24
C ALA A 176 33.71 10.13 -27.10
N ARG A 177 34.34 11.30 -27.29
CA ARG A 177 34.30 12.40 -26.30
C ARG A 177 32.90 12.93 -26.05
N LEU A 178 32.10 13.11 -27.12
CA LEU A 178 30.72 13.56 -26.99
C LEU A 178 29.88 12.53 -26.21
N ARG A 179 30.05 11.24 -26.50
CA ARG A 179 29.33 10.17 -25.81
C ARG A 179 29.74 10.05 -24.34
N MET A 180 31.03 10.15 -24.03
CA MET A 180 31.52 10.18 -22.64
C MET A 180 30.93 11.36 -21.85
N ALA A 181 30.83 12.55 -22.46
CA ALA A 181 30.21 13.71 -21.84
C ALA A 181 28.71 13.51 -21.58
N GLN A 182 27.98 12.86 -22.49
CA GLN A 182 26.57 12.50 -22.29
C GLN A 182 26.37 11.48 -21.15
N LEU A 183 27.25 10.48 -21.07
CA LEU A 183 27.22 9.49 -19.98
C LEU A 183 27.48 10.16 -18.62
N ALA A 184 28.49 11.03 -18.53
CA ALA A 184 28.78 11.79 -17.31
C ALA A 184 27.63 12.74 -16.91
N ALA A 185 26.94 13.34 -17.88
CA ALA A 185 25.79 14.20 -17.59
C ALA A 185 24.57 13.41 -17.08
N SER A 186 24.38 12.17 -17.54
CA SER A 186 23.25 11.32 -17.13
C SER A 186 23.53 10.51 -15.86
N SER A 187 24.79 10.28 -15.49
CA SER A 187 25.14 9.56 -14.27
C SER A 187 24.72 10.28 -13.00
N ALA A 188 24.67 11.62 -13.01
CA ALA A 188 24.16 12.40 -11.88
C ALA A 188 22.68 12.10 -11.60
N ALA A 189 21.84 12.13 -12.64
CA ALA A 189 20.41 11.81 -12.50
C ALA A 189 20.16 10.37 -12.04
N LEU A 190 20.99 9.42 -12.47
CA LEU A 190 20.92 8.03 -12.01
C LEU A 190 21.40 7.88 -10.56
N SER A 191 22.40 8.65 -10.15
CA SER A 191 22.86 8.68 -8.76
C SER A 191 21.77 9.23 -7.83
N ASP A 192 21.11 10.32 -8.22
CA ASP A 192 19.99 10.89 -7.47
C ASP A 192 18.83 9.89 -7.37
N ALA A 193 18.45 9.25 -8.49
CA ALA A 193 17.40 8.23 -8.50
C ALA A 193 17.74 7.02 -7.61
N LEU A 194 19.01 6.61 -7.56
CA LEU A 194 19.47 5.54 -6.67
C LEU A 194 19.38 5.96 -5.20
N ALA A 195 19.80 7.20 -4.89
CA ALA A 195 19.71 7.74 -3.54
C ALA A 195 18.26 7.81 -3.05
N ASP A 196 17.33 8.28 -3.89
CA ASP A 196 15.89 8.32 -3.60
C ASP A 196 15.33 6.92 -3.34
N ALA A 197 15.68 5.93 -4.18
CA ALA A 197 15.24 4.55 -4.00
C ALA A 197 15.79 3.92 -2.71
N LEU A 198 17.05 4.20 -2.36
CA LEU A 198 17.67 3.76 -1.10
C LEU A 198 17.03 4.43 0.13
N GLN A 199 16.66 5.71 0.04
CA GLN A 199 15.89 6.39 1.09
C GLN A 199 14.49 5.79 1.25
N GLY A 200 13.82 5.39 0.16
CA GLY A 200 12.57 4.62 0.21
C GLY A 200 12.74 3.30 0.99
N LEU A 201 13.93 2.71 0.89
CA LEU A 201 14.32 1.54 1.67
C LEU A 201 14.80 1.86 3.12
N GLY A 202 14.72 3.11 3.57
CA GLY A 202 15.16 3.52 4.90
C GLY A 202 16.68 3.56 5.09
N TYR A 203 17.46 3.55 4.01
CA TYR A 203 18.90 3.80 4.06
C TYR A 203 19.17 5.30 3.90
N GLU A 204 19.92 5.88 4.84
CA GLU A 204 20.50 7.21 4.64
C GLU A 204 21.73 7.07 3.73
N TYR A 205 21.60 7.52 2.48
CA TYR A 205 22.74 7.64 1.59
C TYR A 205 23.61 8.83 2.03
N ALA A 206 24.79 8.54 2.56
CA ALA A 206 25.83 9.54 2.76
C ALA A 206 26.71 9.57 1.51
N GLU A 207 26.75 10.71 0.83
CA GLU A 207 27.64 10.91 -0.31
C GLU A 207 29.08 10.62 0.12
N PRO A 208 29.82 9.74 -0.58
CA PRO A 208 31.20 9.47 -0.22
C PRO A 208 32.00 10.79 -0.28
N PRO A 209 32.91 11.04 0.67
CA PRO A 209 33.71 12.25 0.66
C PRO A 209 34.44 12.38 -0.68
N GLU A 210 34.41 13.58 -1.26
CA GLU A 210 35.17 13.92 -2.47
C GLU A 210 36.62 13.43 -2.30
N PRO A 211 37.17 12.67 -3.27
CA PRO A 211 38.51 12.15 -3.14
C PRO A 211 39.50 13.31 -2.98
N ASP A 212 40.33 13.25 -1.93
CA ASP A 212 41.35 14.25 -1.67
C ASP A 212 42.17 14.47 -2.95
N GLN A 213 42.37 15.75 -3.33
CA GLN A 213 43.05 16.14 -4.58
C GLN A 213 44.45 15.53 -4.76
N GLU A 214 45.02 14.97 -3.68
CA GLU A 214 46.29 14.27 -3.64
C GLU A 214 46.20 12.85 -4.25
N THR A 215 45.10 12.11 -4.03
CA THR A 215 44.87 10.78 -4.64
C THR A 215 44.55 10.84 -6.13
N ALA A 216 43.92 11.92 -6.60
CA ALA A 216 43.68 12.15 -8.03
C ALA A 216 44.97 12.38 -8.84
N ARG A 217 46.04 12.86 -8.19
CA ARG A 217 47.36 13.08 -8.83
C ARG A 217 48.16 11.78 -8.96
N GLU A 218 48.05 10.85 -8.02
CA GLU A 218 48.78 9.57 -8.08
C GLU A 218 48.30 8.63 -9.20
N HIS A 219 47.07 8.76 -9.68
CA HIS A 219 46.54 7.94 -10.79
C HIS A 219 46.66 8.59 -12.18
N ALA A 220 47.15 9.83 -12.25
CA ALA A 220 47.31 10.57 -13.50
C ALA A 220 48.70 10.42 -14.14
N ASP A 221 49.68 9.88 -13.41
CA ASP A 221 51.05 9.68 -13.92
C ASP A 221 51.25 8.22 -14.35
N PRO A 222 51.42 7.92 -15.65
CA PRO A 222 51.88 6.60 -16.05
C PRO A 222 53.34 6.47 -15.60
N GLN A 223 53.61 5.55 -14.67
CA GLN A 223 54.99 5.20 -14.34
C GLN A 223 55.72 4.72 -15.61
N PRO A 224 57.01 5.11 -15.77
CA PRO A 224 57.78 4.96 -17.01
C PRO A 224 58.03 3.50 -17.42
#